data_AF-A0AA51IUQ4-F1
#
_entry.id   AF-A0AA51IUQ4-F1
#
_cell.length_a   1.000
_cell.length_b   1.000
_cell.length_c   1.000
_cell.angle_alpha   90.00
_cell.angle_beta   90.00
_cell.angle_gamma   90.00
#
_symmetry.space_group_name_H-M   'P 1'
#
loop_
_entity.id
_entity.type
_entity.pdbx_description
1 polymer ?
#
loop_
_entity_poly.entity_id
_entity_poly.type
_entity_poly.pdbx_seq_one_letter_code
_entity_poly.pdbx_strand_id
1 'polypeptide(L)'
;WKCVCTLSGYHTRPIYDIAWCQKTDLIATACGDDIIRLFKESESSDSNAPTFDLVCTKQNAHSQDVNCVKWNPLGNQELLSCSDDGQIRIWK
;
A
#
# COMPACT_ATOMS: atom_id res chain seq x y z
N TRP A 1 18.17 12.62 -7.92
CA TRP A 1 16.80 12.12 -7.73
C TRP A 1 15.82 13.26 -7.98
N LYS A 2 14.73 13.01 -8.71
CA LYS A 2 13.63 13.97 -8.92
C LYS A 2 12.34 13.31 -8.42
N CYS A 3 11.55 14.02 -7.62
CA CYS A 3 10.19 13.60 -7.30
C CYS A 3 9.29 13.90 -8.50
N VAL A 4 8.63 12.87 -9.06
CA VAL A 4 7.75 12.99 -10.23
C VAL A 4 6.27 12.84 -9.91
N CYS A 5 5.94 12.35 -8.71
CA CYS A 5 4.58 12.16 -8.23
C CYS A 5 4.54 12.28 -6.71
N THR A 6 3.46 12.84 -6.17
CA THR A 6 3.17 12.88 -4.73
C THR A 6 1.70 12.52 -4.54
N LEU A 7 1.44 11.43 -3.81
CA LEU A 7 0.09 11.01 -3.45
C LEU A 7 -0.29 11.70 -2.14
N SER A 8 -1.27 12.62 -2.19
CA SER A 8 -1.68 13.43 -1.04
C SER A 8 -3.17 13.28 -0.75
N GLY A 9 -3.55 13.46 0.52
CA GLY A 9 -4.96 13.38 0.95
C GLY A 9 -5.51 11.98 1.18
N TYR A 10 -4.72 10.92 1.00
CA TYR A 10 -5.18 9.53 1.13
C TYR A 10 -5.07 8.94 2.55
N HIS A 11 -4.13 9.43 3.35
CA HIS A 11 -3.81 8.90 4.69
C HIS A 11 -4.05 9.97 5.74
N THR A 12 -4.64 9.58 6.87
CA THR A 12 -4.98 10.52 7.97
C THR A 12 -3.96 10.50 9.11
N ARG A 13 -3.02 9.54 9.06
CA ARG A 13 -1.97 9.28 10.05
C ARG A 13 -0.66 8.92 9.33
N PRO A 14 0.47 8.77 10.06
CA PRO A 14 1.74 8.40 9.47
C PRO A 14 1.67 7.08 8.69
N ILE A 15 2.35 7.05 7.54
CA ILE A 15 2.59 5.83 6.77
C ILE A 15 3.89 5.23 7.30
N TYR A 16 3.82 4.02 7.87
CA TYR A 16 4.98 3.36 8.49
C TYR A 16 5.77 2.49 7.52
N ASP A 17 5.10 1.92 6.51
CA ASP A 17 5.75 1.07 5.51
C ASP A 17 5.02 1.14 4.17
N ILE A 18 5.76 0.86 3.10
CA ILE A 18 5.24 0.72 1.74
C ILE A 18 5.86 -0.51 1.07
N ALA A 19 5.10 -1.16 0.19
CA ALA A 19 5.61 -2.27 -0.61
C ALA A 19 5.10 -2.19 -2.05
N TRP A 20 6.03 -2.23 -3.01
CA TRP A 20 5.72 -2.25 -4.44
C TRP A 20 5.85 -3.67 -4.99
N CYS A 21 4.75 -4.23 -5.50
CA CYS A 21 4.75 -5.53 -6.14
C CYS A 21 5.30 -5.44 -7.56
N GLN A 22 6.44 -6.08 -7.82
CA GLN A 22 7.08 -6.08 -9.15
C GLN A 22 6.32 -6.88 -10.22
N LYS A 23 5.32 -7.68 -9.83
CA LYS A 23 4.54 -8.51 -10.77
C LYS A 23 3.23 -7.85 -11.22
N THR A 24 2.65 -6.99 -10.38
CA THR A 24 1.31 -6.43 -10.61
C THR A 24 1.27 -4.90 -10.61
N ASP A 25 2.41 -4.27 -10.31
CA ASP A 25 2.58 -2.83 -10.13
C ASP A 25 1.68 -2.23 -9.04
N LEU A 26 1.20 -3.07 -8.13
CA LEU A 26 0.47 -2.61 -6.96
C LEU A 26 1.42 -2.08 -5.88
N ILE A 27 1.11 -0.91 -5.37
CA ILE A 27 1.77 -0.32 -4.20
C ILE A 27 0.85 -0.47 -3.01
N ALA A 28 1.28 -1.24 -2.00
CA ALA A 28 0.61 -1.32 -0.71
C ALA A 28 1.21 -0.31 0.27
N THR A 29 0.37 0.25 1.14
CA THR A 29 0.79 1.13 2.23
C THR A 29 0.24 0.63 3.57
N ALA A 30 1.09 0.67 4.60
CA ALA A 30 0.75 0.42 6.00
C ALA A 30 0.70 1.74 6.76
N CYS A 31 -0.38 2.00 7.48
CA CYS A 31 -0.64 3.31 8.06
C CYS A 31 -1.13 3.18 9.51
N GLY A 32 -0.82 4.19 10.33
CA GLY A 32 -1.28 4.29 11.71
C GLY A 32 -2.77 4.61 11.86
N ASP A 33 -3.54 4.68 10.77
CA ASP A 33 -5.00 4.77 10.80
C ASP A 33 -5.68 3.39 10.68
N ASP A 34 -4.94 2.32 10.97
CA ASP A 34 -5.38 0.92 10.97
C ASP A 34 -5.77 0.37 9.58
N ILE A 35 -5.49 1.13 8.52
CA ILE A 35 -5.95 0.88 7.14
C ILE A 35 -4.77 0.49 6.24
N ILE A 36 -5.00 -0.52 5.39
CA ILE A 36 -4.13 -0.84 4.25
C ILE A 36 -4.76 -0.27 2.99
N ARG A 37 -3.96 0.43 2.17
CA ARG A 37 -4.39 0.94 0.86
C ARG A 37 -3.52 0.39 -0.24
N LEU A 38 -4.14 0.09 -1.38
CA LEU A 38 -3.47 -0.31 -2.61
C LEU A 38 -3.63 0.76 -3.67
N PHE A 39 -2.52 1.12 -4.30
CA PHE A 39 -2.46 2.05 -5.42
C PHE A 39 -1.92 1.35 -6.66
N LYS A 40 -2.30 1.83 -7.84
CA LYS A 40 -1.76 1.38 -9.13
C LYS A 40 -1.57 2.57 -10.05
N GLU A 41 -0.52 2.55 -10.85
CA GLU A 41 -0.31 3.57 -11.87
C GLU A 41 -1.46 3.54 -12.90
N SER A 42 -1.98 4.71 -13.25
CA SER A 42 -3.08 4.85 -14.21
C SER A 42 -2.58 4.46 -15.61
N GLU A 43 -3.43 3.81 -16.41
CA GLU A 43 -3.07 3.37 -17.78
C GLU A 43 -2.74 4.54 -18.72
N SER A 44 -3.30 5.73 -18.46
CA SER A 44 -3.08 6.94 -19.26
C SER A 44 -2.01 7.88 -18.69
N SER A 45 -1.14 7.38 -17.79
CA SER A 45 -0.12 8.18 -17.13
C SER A 45 1.02 8.61 -18.06
N ASP A 46 1.61 9.78 -17.79
CA ASP A 46 2.86 10.21 -18.43
C ASP A 46 4.04 9.64 -17.65
N SER A 47 4.95 8.94 -18.32
CA SER A 47 6.22 8.46 -17.76
C SER A 47 7.04 9.52 -16.99
N ASN A 48 6.91 10.82 -17.32
CA ASN A 48 7.62 11.91 -16.63
C ASN A 48 6.81 12.56 -15.51
N ALA A 49 5.51 12.24 -15.43
CA ALA A 49 4.55 12.75 -14.46
C ALA A 49 3.48 11.67 -14.17
N PRO A 50 3.87 10.52 -13.56
CA PRO A 50 2.97 9.39 -13.41
C PRO A 50 1.85 9.71 -12.43
N THR A 51 0.66 9.20 -12.71
CA THR A 51 -0.52 9.30 -11.84
C THR A 51 -0.86 7.92 -11.29
N PHE A 52 -1.33 7.88 -10.05
CA PHE A 52 -1.73 6.62 -9.42
C PHE A 52 -3.16 6.73 -8.91
N ASP A 53 -3.92 5.66 -9.15
CA ASP A 53 -5.27 5.47 -8.67
C ASP A 53 -5.29 4.65 -7.39
N LEU A 54 -6.14 5.05 -6.44
CA LEU A 54 -6.46 4.24 -5.27
C LEU A 54 -7.40 3.11 -5.69
N VAL A 55 -6.88 1.88 -5.78
CA VAL A 55 -7.65 0.72 -6.27
C VAL A 55 -8.30 -0.09 -5.15
N CYS A 56 -7.78 0.00 -3.92
CA CYS A 56 -8.38 -0.67 -2.77
C CYS A 56 -8.10 0.08 -1.47
N THR A 57 -9.10 0.13 -0.58
CA THR A 57 -8.98 0.60 0.79
C THR A 57 -9.54 -0.45 1.74
N LYS A 58 -8.68 -1.13 2.48
CA LYS A 58 -9.10 -2.07 3.50
C LYS A 58 -9.25 -1.36 4.83
N GLN A 59 -10.48 -0.90 5.09
CA GLN A 59 -10.88 -0.36 6.39
C GLN A 59 -10.75 -1.41 7.49
N ASN A 60 -10.27 -1.00 8.67
CA ASN A 60 -10.01 -1.88 9.82
C ASN A 60 -9.19 -3.12 9.38
N ALA A 61 -8.10 -2.89 8.64
CA ALA A 61 -7.20 -3.96 8.23
C ALA A 61 -6.62 -4.65 9.47
N HIS A 62 -6.34 -3.88 10.50
CA HIS A 62 -6.03 -4.31 11.86
C HIS A 62 -6.87 -3.51 12.86
N SER A 63 -6.77 -3.82 14.16
CA SER A 63 -7.44 -3.05 15.22
C SER A 63 -6.55 -2.00 15.90
N GLN A 64 -5.32 -1.84 15.42
CA GLN A 64 -4.33 -0.83 15.80
C GLN A 64 -3.43 -0.57 14.59
N ASP A 65 -2.47 0.35 14.73
CA ASP A 65 -1.52 0.78 13.71
C ASP A 65 -0.97 -0.39 12.88
N VAL A 66 -1.02 -0.26 11.55
CA VAL A 66 -0.40 -1.23 10.64
C VAL A 66 1.05 -0.83 10.44
N ASN A 67 1.98 -1.70 10.86
CA ASN A 67 3.40 -1.38 10.94
C ASN A 67 4.18 -1.79 9.70
N CYS A 68 3.75 -2.85 9.00
CA CYS A 68 4.48 -3.42 7.89
C CYS A 68 3.53 -4.02 6.86
N VAL A 69 3.91 -3.92 5.59
CA VAL A 69 3.29 -4.63 4.48
C VAL A 69 4.35 -5.25 3.59
N LYS A 70 4.16 -6.51 3.15
CA LYS A 70 5.08 -7.21 2.26
C LYS A 70 4.33 -8.08 1.26
N TRP A 71 4.63 -7.90 -0.02
CA TRP A 71 4.11 -8.77 -1.07
C TRP A 71 4.82 -10.12 -1.04
N ASN A 72 4.09 -11.19 -1.32
CA ASN A 72 4.69 -12.50 -1.57
C ASN A 72 5.55 -12.43 -2.85
N PRO A 73 6.88 -12.65 -2.77
CA PRO A 73 7.77 -12.51 -3.92
C PRO A 73 7.55 -13.63 -4.97
N LEU A 74 7.09 -14.81 -4.53
CA LEU A 74 6.87 -15.97 -5.40
C LEU A 74 5.40 -16.08 -5.81
N GLY A 75 4.50 -15.53 -5.01
CA GLY A 75 3.06 -15.63 -5.19
C GLY A 75 2.48 -14.84 -6.35
N ASN A 76 1.16 -14.99 -6.50
CA ASN A 76 0.41 -14.39 -7.59
C ASN A 76 -0.33 -13.11 -7.21
N GLN A 77 -0.44 -12.78 -5.91
CA GLN A 77 -1.02 -11.52 -5.39
C GLN A 77 -1.12 -11.46 -3.86
N GLU A 78 -0.54 -12.39 -3.09
CA GLU A 78 -0.71 -12.34 -1.62
C GLU A 78 0.06 -11.18 -0.98
N LEU A 79 -0.58 -10.50 -0.04
CA LEU A 79 0.01 -9.48 0.80
C LEU A 79 0.04 -9.96 2.25
N LEU A 80 1.16 -9.76 2.93
CA LEU A 80 1.27 -9.91 4.38
C LEU A 80 1.25 -8.53 5.05
N SER A 81 0.62 -8.41 6.21
CA SER A 81 0.74 -7.25 7.10
C SER A 81 0.92 -7.65 8.57
N CYS A 82 1.53 -6.76 9.36
CA CYS A 82 1.56 -6.87 10.83
C CYS A 82 1.21 -5.54 11.49
N SER A 83 0.79 -5.59 12.76
CA SER A 83 0.24 -4.45 13.50
C SER A 83 0.58 -4.53 14.99
N ASP A 84 0.43 -3.38 15.67
CA ASP A 84 0.46 -3.27 17.13
C ASP A 84 -0.65 -4.07 17.84
N ASP A 85 -1.67 -4.54 17.10
CA ASP A 85 -2.66 -5.48 17.61
C ASP A 85 -2.11 -6.88 17.90
N GLY A 86 -0.82 -7.11 17.62
CA GLY A 86 -0.12 -8.37 17.85
C GLY A 86 -0.46 -9.44 16.81
N GLN A 87 -1.17 -9.10 15.73
CA GLN A 87 -1.57 -10.02 14.69
C GLN A 87 -0.75 -9.84 13.41
N ILE A 88 -0.57 -10.95 12.70
CA ILE A 88 -0.12 -10.99 11.30
C ILE A 88 -1.31 -11.45 10.47
N ARG A 89 -1.54 -10.80 9.33
CA ARG A 89 -2.63 -11.16 8.41
C ARG A 89 -2.09 -11.36 7.01
N ILE A 90 -2.71 -12.30 6.29
CA ILE A 90 -2.45 -12.57 4.87
C ILE A 90 -3.72 -12.22 4.09
N TRP A 91 -3.55 -11.50 3.00
CA TRP A 91 -4.61 -10.98 2.14
C TRP A 91 -4.44 -11.49 0.71
N LYS A 92 -5.54 -11.56 -0.04
CA LYS A 92 -5.58 -11.88 -1.47
C LYS A 92 -6.65 -11.05 -2.15
#